data_AF-A0A9E2VN17-F1
#
_entry.id   AF-A0A9E2VN17-F1
#
_cell.length_a   1.000
_cell.length_b   1.000
_cell.length_c   1.000
_cell.angle_alpha   90.00
_cell.angle_beta   90.00
_cell.angle_gamma   90.00
#
_symmetry.space_group_name_H-M   'P 1'
#
loop_
_entity.id
_entity.type
_entity.pdbx_description
1 polymer ?
#
loop_
_entity_poly.entity_id
_entity_poly.type
_entity_poly.pdbx_seq_one_letter_code
_entity_poly.pdbx_strand_id
1 'polypeptide(L)'
;MLVGTSGAMAATPTAPTPPTPRVAVSLGTNSAGGLTVTVDRQISVTWQRLHDQGPQILSGIELAAGPTAATLVLRGLKSEAIIEADRLGDWAAKVPRGDQATWHIDLARRLIDLTTPVENPEPVTLRFGDGGRAEVNAGSVSRFDRLEDGAYIFSGRGNVYAIDNAGLATALTSDRPPLTGGPLLENARLGGTAKQSRPSALTTVTVTGELGATLTVQAGDQVAHLNPGSRQTLELQNGAVLELRQNPVTQTLDWRADKGYFRFQIAGMNCWHPLGLAGQTAALQWNAVARMGDVRNLSPDRELLVDLAIRYFAEVGPKTILQYTQFEDCTTFSVSATGGQARLFNAESGREYSVDLNNFLVKNGVPETDASGVAQLASKPRKTIVLSGESGSQFQVQGSLGTTVVAPNSQKTLQGSGSSQVQINYDSGGRLSVEAVAGDYMILLPTTAGNLAVGLNQGDTISLSGNPNGGQITFQTASGNLSPVVLSAGGQGWNVGPNSQATIKTGIGENGFLVANTSGSVNPIVSPLANEI
;
A
#
# COMPACT_ATOMS: atom_id res chain seq x y z
N MET A 1 -51.06 38.00 -36.47
CA MET A 1 -50.07 37.16 -35.78
C MET A 1 -50.66 36.85 -34.40
N LEU A 2 -51.33 35.70 -34.26
CA LEU A 2 -52.01 35.27 -33.04
C LEU A 2 -50.98 34.58 -32.12
N VAL A 3 -50.75 35.13 -30.94
CA VAL A 3 -49.89 34.54 -29.90
C VAL A 3 -50.77 33.68 -29.01
N GLY A 4 -50.58 32.36 -29.09
CA GLY A 4 -51.24 31.40 -28.21
C GLY A 4 -50.50 31.28 -26.87
N THR A 5 -51.20 31.53 -25.77
CA THR A 5 -50.73 31.26 -24.41
C THR A 5 -51.04 29.82 -24.05
N SER A 6 -50.02 28.97 -23.92
CA SER A 6 -50.15 27.63 -23.33
C SER A 6 -50.30 27.76 -21.81
N GLY A 7 -51.47 27.35 -21.29
CA GLY A 7 -51.70 27.26 -19.85
C GLY A 7 -50.94 26.07 -19.27
N ALA A 8 -50.02 26.34 -18.34
CA ALA A 8 -49.41 25.32 -17.50
C ALA A 8 -50.48 24.79 -16.53
N MET A 9 -50.87 23.52 -16.67
CA MET A 9 -51.68 22.85 -15.66
C MET A 9 -50.86 22.71 -14.38
N ALA A 10 -51.36 23.30 -13.29
CA ALA A 10 -50.79 23.11 -11.96
C ALA A 10 -50.85 21.63 -11.58
N ALA A 11 -49.69 21.02 -11.35
CA ALA A 11 -49.61 19.66 -10.83
C ALA A 11 -50.25 19.62 -9.44
N THR A 12 -51.28 18.78 -9.29
CA THR A 12 -51.93 18.51 -8.00
C THR A 12 -50.87 18.02 -7.01
N PRO A 13 -50.76 18.59 -5.79
CA PRO A 13 -49.80 18.13 -4.80
C PRO A 13 -50.07 16.66 -4.48
N THR A 14 -49.10 15.79 -4.75
CA THR A 14 -49.13 14.38 -4.35
C THR A 14 -49.18 14.31 -2.83
N ALA A 15 -50.11 13.50 -2.31
CA ALA A 15 -50.22 13.26 -0.87
C ALA A 15 -48.88 12.77 -0.31
N PRO A 16 -48.47 13.23 0.89
CA PRO A 16 -47.21 12.80 1.48
C PRO A 16 -47.22 11.28 1.68
N THR A 17 -46.21 10.61 1.14
CA THR A 17 -46.01 9.17 1.35
C THR A 17 -45.95 8.88 2.84
N PRO A 18 -46.75 7.94 3.37
CA PRO A 18 -46.71 7.58 4.79
C PRO A 18 -45.29 7.13 5.18
N PRO A 19 -44.83 7.42 6.42
CA PRO A 19 -43.49 7.08 6.86
C PRO A 19 -43.29 5.56 6.87
N THR A 20 -42.15 5.10 6.36
CA THR A 20 -41.76 3.69 6.37
C THR A 20 -41.64 3.19 7.82
N PRO A 21 -42.26 2.05 8.18
CA PRO A 21 -42.10 1.45 9.51
C PRO A 21 -40.63 1.15 9.82
N ARG A 22 -40.19 1.47 11.04
CA ARG A 22 -38.80 1.31 11.52
C ARG A 22 -38.74 0.33 12.68
N VAL A 23 -37.72 -0.52 12.69
CA VAL A 23 -37.43 -1.47 13.76
C VAL A 23 -36.02 -1.24 14.28
N ALA A 24 -35.86 -1.12 15.60
CA ALA A 24 -34.55 -1.00 16.22
C ALA A 24 -33.99 -2.39 16.55
N VAL A 25 -32.73 -2.63 16.20
CA VAL A 25 -32.01 -3.88 16.45
C VAL A 25 -30.72 -3.55 17.20
N SER A 26 -30.61 -4.02 18.43
CA SER A 26 -29.41 -3.82 19.26
C SER A 26 -28.66 -5.14 19.40
N LEU A 27 -27.36 -5.11 19.10
CA LEU A 27 -26.45 -6.24 19.19
C LEU A 27 -25.66 -6.16 20.51
N GLY A 28 -25.60 -7.23 21.28
CA GLY A 28 -24.87 -7.28 22.55
C GLY A 28 -24.28 -8.66 22.83
N THR A 29 -23.68 -8.83 24.01
CA THR A 29 -23.19 -10.14 24.49
C THR A 29 -23.92 -10.53 25.77
N ASN A 30 -24.35 -11.79 25.88
CA ASN A 30 -24.82 -12.33 27.15
C ASN A 30 -23.65 -12.57 28.14
N SER A 31 -23.96 -12.99 29.36
CA SER A 31 -22.97 -13.30 30.40
C SER A 31 -22.02 -14.45 30.04
N ALA A 32 -22.40 -15.31 29.09
CA ALA A 32 -21.57 -16.39 28.56
C ALA A 32 -20.74 -15.97 27.34
N GLY A 33 -20.76 -14.68 26.95
CA GLY A 33 -20.04 -14.15 25.79
C GLY A 33 -20.70 -14.43 24.43
N GLY A 34 -21.88 -15.08 24.41
CA GLY A 34 -22.64 -15.31 23.17
C GLY A 34 -23.35 -14.06 22.68
N LEU A 35 -23.44 -13.89 21.36
CA LEU A 35 -24.13 -12.77 20.72
C LEU A 35 -25.64 -12.82 21.05
N THR A 36 -26.18 -11.67 21.44
CA THR A 36 -27.61 -11.44 21.68
C THR A 36 -28.11 -10.35 20.74
N VAL A 37 -29.27 -10.59 20.12
CA VAL A 37 -29.94 -9.62 19.26
C VAL A 37 -31.23 -9.20 19.94
N THR A 38 -31.40 -7.91 20.21
CA THR A 38 -32.62 -7.36 20.83
C THR A 38 -33.37 -6.51 19.81
N VAL A 39 -34.63 -6.86 19.55
CA VAL A 39 -35.52 -6.17 18.61
C VAL A 39 -36.52 -5.30 19.39
N ASP A 40 -36.62 -4.03 19.01
CA ASP A 40 -37.49 -3.00 19.60
C ASP A 40 -37.39 -2.89 21.13
N ARG A 41 -36.22 -3.22 21.70
CA ARG A 41 -35.97 -3.27 23.16
C ARG A 41 -36.86 -4.24 23.93
N GLN A 42 -37.60 -5.11 23.24
CA GLN A 42 -38.58 -6.01 23.86
C GLN A 42 -38.25 -7.48 23.63
N ILE A 43 -37.73 -7.85 22.45
CA ILE A 43 -37.55 -9.24 22.08
C ILE A 43 -36.06 -9.54 21.95
N SER A 44 -35.51 -10.28 22.90
CA SER A 44 -34.11 -10.75 22.84
C SER A 44 -34.05 -12.17 22.30
N VAL A 45 -33.26 -12.36 21.25
CA VAL A 45 -32.95 -13.66 20.64
C VAL A 45 -31.46 -13.93 20.81
N THR A 46 -31.12 -15.07 21.39
CA THR A 46 -29.74 -15.54 21.48
C THR A 46 -29.29 -16.12 20.15
N TRP A 47 -28.01 -15.94 19.81
CA TRP A 47 -27.41 -16.54 18.62
C TRP A 47 -27.69 -18.04 18.46
N GLN A 48 -27.50 -18.80 19.54
CA GLN A 48 -27.76 -20.24 19.60
C GLN A 48 -29.17 -20.59 19.12
N ARG A 49 -30.15 -19.76 19.48
CA ARG A 49 -31.54 -19.97 19.10
C ARG A 49 -31.76 -19.77 17.59
N LEU A 50 -31.11 -18.78 16.98
CA LEU A 50 -31.16 -18.58 15.51
C LEU A 50 -30.55 -19.78 14.77
N HIS A 51 -29.51 -20.39 15.34
CA HIS A 51 -28.87 -21.56 14.76
C HIS A 51 -29.76 -22.82 14.90
N ASP A 52 -30.36 -23.03 16.08
CA ASP A 52 -31.13 -24.24 16.38
C ASP A 52 -32.54 -24.22 15.79
N GLN A 53 -33.16 -23.05 15.70
CA GLN A 53 -34.56 -22.88 15.29
C GLN A 53 -34.72 -22.28 13.88
N GLY A 54 -33.61 -21.93 13.23
CA GLY A 54 -33.60 -21.27 11.93
C GLY A 54 -34.05 -19.80 11.97
N PRO A 55 -34.29 -19.19 10.79
CA PRO A 55 -34.65 -17.79 10.66
C PRO A 55 -35.86 -17.39 11.52
N GLN A 56 -35.80 -16.22 12.15
CA GLN A 56 -36.86 -15.66 12.99
C GLN A 56 -37.38 -14.36 12.36
N ILE A 57 -38.70 -14.22 12.23
CA ILE A 57 -39.34 -13.00 11.74
C ILE A 57 -39.90 -12.23 12.92
N LEU A 58 -39.38 -11.02 13.17
CA LEU A 58 -39.75 -10.16 14.29
C LEU A 58 -40.02 -8.74 13.78
N SER A 59 -41.14 -8.13 14.17
CA SER A 59 -41.49 -6.74 13.80
C SER A 59 -41.38 -6.39 12.29
N GLY A 60 -41.45 -7.37 11.39
CA GLY A 60 -41.30 -7.16 9.95
C GLY A 60 -39.85 -7.18 9.43
N ILE A 61 -38.90 -7.65 10.23
CA ILE A 61 -37.54 -8.00 9.81
C ILE A 61 -37.31 -9.51 9.98
N GLU A 62 -36.36 -10.07 9.24
CA GLU A 62 -35.91 -11.45 9.39
C GLU A 62 -34.47 -11.47 9.91
N LEU A 63 -34.22 -12.31 10.92
CA LEU A 63 -32.92 -12.57 11.51
C LEU A 63 -32.57 -14.04 11.27
N ALA A 64 -31.39 -14.32 10.73
CA ALA A 64 -30.93 -15.69 10.53
C ALA A 64 -29.47 -15.85 10.96
N ALA A 65 -29.16 -17.07 11.44
CA ALA A 65 -27.77 -17.45 11.66
C ALA A 65 -27.08 -17.63 10.29
N GLY A 66 -25.91 -17.01 10.13
CA GLY A 66 -25.04 -17.21 8.99
C GLY A 66 -24.17 -18.46 9.11
N PRO A 67 -23.22 -18.66 8.18
CA PRO A 67 -22.42 -19.88 8.10
C PRO A 67 -21.42 -20.06 9.25
N THR A 68 -21.16 -19.01 10.04
CA THR A 68 -20.28 -19.08 11.22
C THR A 68 -21.00 -18.59 12.47
N ALA A 69 -20.50 -18.99 13.64
CA ALA A 69 -21.06 -18.62 14.94
C ALA A 69 -21.06 -17.10 15.25
N ALA A 70 -20.40 -16.29 14.42
CA ALA A 70 -20.31 -14.83 14.58
C ALA A 70 -20.95 -14.05 13.43
N THR A 71 -21.69 -14.71 12.54
CA THR A 71 -22.22 -14.10 11.32
C THR A 71 -23.74 -13.96 11.33
N LEU A 72 -24.31 -12.77 11.56
CA LEU A 72 -25.75 -12.47 11.49
C LEU A 72 -26.19 -12.10 10.08
N VAL A 73 -27.25 -12.73 9.56
CA VAL A 73 -27.97 -12.26 8.38
C VAL A 73 -29.21 -11.50 8.83
N LEU A 74 -29.36 -10.26 8.37
CA LEU A 74 -30.53 -9.43 8.65
C LEU A 74 -31.17 -9.00 7.33
N ARG A 75 -32.49 -9.14 7.23
CA ARG A 75 -33.28 -8.72 6.07
C ARG A 75 -34.48 -7.87 6.50
N GLY A 76 -34.67 -6.72 5.86
CA GLY A 76 -35.88 -5.90 6.03
C GLY A 76 -37.01 -6.46 5.16
N LEU A 77 -38.08 -7.02 5.74
CA LEU A 77 -39.20 -7.56 4.93
C LEU A 77 -40.30 -6.52 4.70
N LYS A 78 -40.87 -6.03 5.80
CA LYS A 78 -41.97 -5.04 5.82
C LYS A 78 -41.53 -3.71 6.43
N SER A 79 -40.42 -3.72 7.15
CA SER A 79 -39.87 -2.59 7.89
C SER A 79 -38.41 -2.37 7.49
N GLU A 80 -37.93 -1.14 7.63
CA GLU A 80 -36.48 -0.89 7.64
C GLU A 80 -35.90 -1.23 9.02
N ALA A 81 -34.68 -1.77 9.03
CA ALA A 81 -33.99 -2.13 10.27
C ALA A 81 -32.90 -1.12 10.57
N ILE A 82 -32.89 -0.59 11.80
CA ILE A 82 -31.80 0.24 12.32
C ILE A 82 -31.01 -0.61 13.31
N ILE A 83 -29.76 -0.88 12.97
CA ILE A 83 -28.86 -1.73 13.73
C ILE A 83 -27.89 -0.85 14.50
N GLU A 84 -27.77 -1.14 15.79
CA GLU A 84 -26.80 -0.57 16.70
C GLU A 84 -26.12 -1.74 17.44
N ALA A 85 -24.92 -1.51 17.97
CA ALA A 85 -24.25 -2.51 18.79
C ALA A 85 -23.75 -1.89 20.09
N ASP A 86 -24.09 -2.57 21.18
CA ASP A 86 -23.61 -2.26 22.52
C ASP A 86 -22.08 -2.26 22.50
N ARG A 87 -21.47 -1.27 23.17
CA ARG A 87 -20.01 -1.09 23.30
C ARG A 87 -19.25 -0.66 22.04
N LEU A 88 -19.90 -0.56 20.89
CA LEU A 88 -19.27 0.05 19.71
C LEU A 88 -19.44 1.56 19.67
N GLY A 89 -20.54 2.08 20.24
CA GLY A 89 -20.81 3.50 20.48
C GLY A 89 -20.91 4.32 19.19
N ASP A 90 -21.81 5.31 19.18
CA ASP A 90 -21.81 6.36 18.16
C ASP A 90 -21.80 5.85 16.71
N TRP A 91 -22.46 4.72 16.44
CA TRP A 91 -22.66 4.23 15.08
C TRP A 91 -24.06 3.59 14.96
N ALA A 92 -24.63 3.69 13.78
CA ALA A 92 -25.85 2.97 13.43
C ALA A 92 -25.83 2.62 11.94
N ALA A 93 -26.38 1.46 11.58
CA ALA A 93 -26.60 1.09 10.19
C ALA A 93 -28.08 0.91 9.90
N LYS A 94 -28.51 1.33 8.71
CA LYS A 94 -29.87 1.13 8.21
C LYS A 94 -29.84 0.11 7.08
N VAL A 95 -30.59 -0.96 7.24
CA VAL A 95 -30.91 -1.91 6.18
C VAL A 95 -32.28 -1.56 5.62
N PRO A 96 -32.39 -1.14 4.35
CA PRO A 96 -33.66 -0.77 3.74
C PRO A 96 -34.67 -1.92 3.70
N ARG A 97 -35.94 -1.58 3.47
CA ARG A 97 -36.99 -2.57 3.27
C ARG A 97 -36.80 -3.26 1.90
N GLY A 98 -36.80 -4.58 1.90
CA GLY A 98 -36.53 -5.43 0.74
C GLY A 98 -35.09 -5.92 0.70
N ASP A 99 -34.19 -5.28 1.45
CA ASP A 99 -32.75 -5.51 1.37
C ASP A 99 -32.26 -6.42 2.50
N GLN A 100 -31.04 -6.91 2.34
CA GLN A 100 -30.37 -7.69 3.36
C GLN A 100 -28.89 -7.33 3.54
N ALA A 101 -28.36 -7.68 4.69
CA ALA A 101 -26.97 -7.49 5.06
C ALA A 101 -26.49 -8.68 5.90
N THR A 102 -25.25 -9.10 5.65
CA THR A 102 -24.56 -10.10 6.45
C THR A 102 -23.50 -9.41 7.30
N TRP A 103 -23.53 -9.66 8.60
CA TRP A 103 -22.71 -9.00 9.61
C TRP A 103 -21.81 -10.02 10.28
N HIS A 104 -20.50 -9.88 10.21
CA HIS A 104 -19.58 -10.60 11.09
C HIS A 104 -19.16 -9.68 12.22
N ILE A 105 -19.47 -10.06 13.45
CA ILE A 105 -19.40 -9.15 14.61
C ILE A 105 -18.40 -9.73 15.62
N ASP A 106 -17.37 -8.94 15.93
CA ASP A 106 -16.43 -9.21 17.00
C ASP A 106 -16.47 -8.05 18.01
N LEU A 107 -17.37 -8.15 18.99
CA LEU A 107 -17.54 -7.12 20.02
C LEU A 107 -16.35 -7.05 21.00
N ALA A 108 -15.58 -8.13 21.14
CA ALA A 108 -14.38 -8.12 21.97
C ALA A 108 -13.30 -7.25 21.33
N ARG A 109 -13.10 -7.40 20.01
CA ARG A 109 -12.19 -6.55 19.22
C ARG A 109 -12.80 -5.24 18.76
N ARG A 110 -14.11 -5.03 18.97
CA ARG A 110 -14.86 -3.85 18.49
C ARG A 110 -14.78 -3.69 16.97
N LEU A 111 -14.99 -4.79 16.27
CA LEU A 111 -14.87 -4.87 14.82
C LEU A 111 -16.16 -5.44 14.22
N ILE A 112 -16.64 -4.83 13.15
CA ILE A 112 -17.77 -5.33 12.35
C ILE A 112 -17.35 -5.40 10.89
N ASP A 113 -17.52 -6.57 10.28
CA ASP A 113 -17.57 -6.70 8.82
C ASP A 113 -19.02 -6.74 8.35
N LEU A 114 -19.29 -6.05 7.26
CA LEU A 114 -20.59 -5.99 6.61
C LEU A 114 -20.43 -6.41 5.15
N THR A 115 -21.25 -7.35 4.71
CA THR A 115 -21.37 -7.78 3.31
C THR A 115 -22.79 -7.58 2.83
N THR A 116 -22.95 -6.93 1.68
CA THR A 116 -24.23 -6.78 0.98
C THR A 116 -24.27 -7.72 -0.22
N PRO A 117 -25.40 -8.38 -0.49
CA PRO A 117 -25.55 -9.23 -1.68
C PRO A 117 -25.70 -8.37 -2.94
N VAL A 118 -25.58 -8.98 -4.12
CA VAL A 118 -25.69 -8.27 -5.41
C VAL A 118 -27.12 -7.87 -5.76
N GLU A 119 -28.11 -8.47 -5.10
CA GLU A 119 -29.53 -8.26 -5.37
C GLU A 119 -30.14 -7.08 -4.60
N ASN A 120 -29.38 -6.42 -3.71
CA ASN A 120 -29.91 -5.27 -2.97
C ASN A 120 -30.19 -4.08 -3.92
N PRO A 121 -31.45 -3.62 -4.05
CA PRO A 121 -31.77 -2.42 -4.83
C PRO A 121 -31.27 -1.12 -4.20
N GLU A 122 -31.18 -1.03 -2.87
CA GLU A 122 -30.72 0.16 -2.15
C GLU A 122 -29.43 -0.12 -1.34
N PRO A 123 -28.62 0.91 -1.03
CA PRO A 123 -27.44 0.74 -0.19
C PRO A 123 -27.82 0.57 1.29
N VAL A 124 -27.00 -0.20 2.01
CA VAL A 124 -26.98 -0.16 3.47
C VAL A 124 -26.26 1.11 3.88
N THR A 125 -26.94 1.98 4.64
CA THR A 125 -26.37 3.28 5.05
C THR A 125 -25.88 3.23 6.48
N LEU A 126 -24.64 3.63 6.73
CA LEU A 126 -24.05 3.76 8.06
C LEU A 126 -23.94 5.24 8.45
N ARG A 127 -24.11 5.53 9.73
CA ARG A 127 -23.89 6.84 10.34
C ARG A 127 -22.94 6.71 11.52
N PHE A 128 -22.04 7.67 11.67
CA PHE A 128 -21.07 7.77 12.76
C PHE A 128 -21.41 9.00 13.61
N GLY A 129 -21.10 8.97 14.91
CA GLY A 129 -21.56 9.99 15.86
C GLY A 129 -20.85 11.33 15.74
N ASP A 130 -19.81 11.42 14.92
CA ASP A 130 -19.22 12.70 14.52
C ASP A 130 -19.91 13.35 13.30
N GLY A 131 -20.97 12.73 12.78
CA GLY A 131 -21.72 13.17 11.61
C GLY A 131 -21.25 12.55 10.29
N GLY A 132 -20.16 11.76 10.30
CA GLY A 132 -19.75 10.99 9.14
C GLY A 132 -20.83 9.98 8.72
N ARG A 133 -20.83 9.58 7.45
CA ARG A 133 -21.74 8.57 6.91
C ARG A 133 -21.08 7.72 5.84
N ALA A 134 -21.62 6.52 5.62
CA ALA A 134 -21.20 5.67 4.53
C ALA A 134 -22.38 4.92 3.90
N GLU A 135 -22.20 4.50 2.66
CA GLU A 135 -23.16 3.73 1.86
C GLU A 135 -22.45 2.51 1.29
N VAL A 136 -22.96 1.32 1.60
CA VAL A 136 -22.44 0.04 1.12
C VAL A 136 -23.46 -0.50 0.13
N ASN A 137 -23.17 -0.34 -1.16
CA ASN A 137 -24.07 -0.76 -2.24
C ASN A 137 -24.02 -2.27 -2.44
N ALA A 138 -24.88 -2.79 -3.32
CA ALA A 138 -24.93 -4.20 -3.67
C ALA A 138 -23.56 -4.81 -4.01
N GLY A 139 -23.34 -6.06 -3.57
CA GLY A 139 -22.13 -6.84 -3.84
C GLY A 139 -20.85 -6.33 -3.18
N SER A 140 -20.97 -5.43 -2.19
CA SER A 140 -19.84 -4.77 -1.56
C SER A 140 -19.55 -5.34 -0.17
N VAL A 141 -18.32 -5.15 0.30
CA VAL A 141 -17.89 -5.52 1.64
C VAL A 141 -17.32 -4.30 2.33
N SER A 142 -17.55 -4.15 3.62
CA SER A 142 -16.94 -3.09 4.43
C SER A 142 -16.55 -3.60 5.81
N ARG A 143 -15.65 -2.86 6.46
CA ARG A 143 -15.18 -3.11 7.82
C ARG A 143 -15.22 -1.81 8.60
N PHE A 144 -15.83 -1.87 9.78
CA PHE A 144 -15.77 -0.85 10.81
C PHE A 144 -14.92 -1.35 11.97
N ASP A 145 -13.92 -0.58 12.37
CA ASP A 145 -13.05 -0.84 13.52
C ASP A 145 -13.10 0.37 14.46
N ARG A 146 -13.47 0.15 15.72
CA ARG A 146 -13.54 1.19 16.76
C ARG A 146 -12.41 1.00 17.77
N LEU A 147 -11.62 2.06 17.91
CA LEU A 147 -10.52 2.16 18.86
C LEU A 147 -11.01 2.51 20.28
N GLU A 148 -10.15 2.35 21.26
CA GLU A 148 -10.49 2.59 22.68
C GLU A 148 -10.68 4.05 23.03
N ASP A 149 -9.97 4.95 22.35
CA ASP A 149 -10.10 6.40 22.47
C ASP A 149 -11.31 6.97 21.72
N GLY A 150 -12.10 6.12 21.08
CA GLY A 150 -13.28 6.50 20.30
C GLY A 150 -12.98 6.89 18.85
N ALA A 151 -11.73 6.85 18.39
CA ALA A 151 -11.46 6.94 16.96
C ALA A 151 -12.03 5.72 16.23
N TYR A 152 -12.37 5.88 14.95
CA TYR A 152 -12.83 4.76 14.12
C TYR A 152 -12.15 4.75 12.75
N ILE A 153 -12.14 3.56 12.16
CA ILE A 153 -11.65 3.27 10.82
C ILE A 153 -12.79 2.58 10.07
N PHE A 154 -13.14 3.09 8.89
CA PHE A 154 -14.14 2.49 8.02
C PHE A 154 -13.55 2.29 6.62
N SER A 155 -13.40 1.03 6.21
CA SER A 155 -12.83 0.62 4.91
C SER A 155 -13.83 -0.20 4.11
N GLY A 156 -13.73 -0.16 2.78
CA GLY A 156 -14.65 -0.87 1.89
C GLY A 156 -13.96 -1.47 0.66
N ARG A 157 -14.60 -2.50 0.08
CA ARG A 157 -14.29 -3.05 -1.24
C ARG A 157 -15.58 -3.16 -2.05
N GLY A 158 -15.49 -2.81 -3.34
CA GLY A 158 -16.64 -2.69 -4.23
C GLY A 158 -17.16 -1.26 -4.26
N ASN A 159 -18.48 -1.11 -4.35
CA ASN A 159 -19.16 0.16 -4.47
C ASN A 159 -19.49 0.73 -3.09
N VAL A 160 -18.46 1.17 -2.36
CA VAL A 160 -18.61 1.79 -1.04
C VAL A 160 -18.32 3.29 -1.15
N TYR A 161 -19.22 4.11 -0.63
CA TYR A 161 -19.05 5.57 -0.60
C TYR A 161 -19.10 6.05 0.84
N ALA A 162 -18.33 7.08 1.16
CA ALA A 162 -18.28 7.69 2.47
C ALA A 162 -18.30 9.21 2.36
N ILE A 163 -18.85 9.85 3.38
CA ILE A 163 -18.77 11.28 3.59
C ILE A 163 -18.23 11.48 5.00
N ASP A 164 -17.13 12.22 5.10
CA ASP A 164 -16.49 12.49 6.39
C ASP A 164 -17.29 13.51 7.22
N ASN A 165 -16.80 13.78 8.43
CA ASN A 165 -17.41 14.74 9.35
C ASN A 165 -17.31 16.20 8.85
N ALA A 166 -16.58 16.48 7.76
CA ALA A 166 -16.50 17.79 7.11
C ALA A 166 -17.40 17.89 5.87
N GLY A 167 -18.07 16.79 5.50
CA GLY A 167 -18.94 16.72 4.32
C GLY A 167 -18.20 16.34 3.03
N LEU A 168 -16.92 15.96 3.08
CA LEU A 168 -16.17 15.54 1.91
C LEU A 168 -16.54 14.11 1.52
N ALA A 169 -17.06 13.95 0.30
CA ALA A 169 -17.38 12.65 -0.26
C ALA A 169 -16.13 11.95 -0.81
N THR A 170 -16.00 10.66 -0.53
CA THR A 170 -14.90 9.80 -1.00
C THR A 170 -15.44 8.41 -1.31
N ALA A 171 -15.09 7.86 -2.47
CA ALA A 171 -15.27 6.44 -2.73
C ALA A 171 -14.24 5.65 -1.90
N LEU A 172 -14.70 4.63 -1.18
CA LEU A 172 -13.85 3.72 -0.43
C LEU A 172 -13.63 2.47 -1.28
N THR A 173 -12.49 2.46 -1.93
CA THR A 173 -12.00 1.38 -2.78
C THR A 173 -10.72 0.81 -2.17
N SER A 174 -10.30 -0.37 -2.62
CA SER A 174 -9.11 -1.07 -2.09
C SER A 174 -7.79 -0.32 -2.34
N ASP A 175 -7.78 0.64 -3.27
CA ASP A 175 -6.68 1.54 -3.63
C ASP A 175 -6.74 2.90 -2.93
N ARG A 176 -7.69 3.11 -2.00
CA ARG A 176 -7.84 4.37 -1.26
C ARG A 176 -7.73 4.16 0.25
N PRO A 177 -7.20 5.17 0.98
CA PRO A 177 -7.21 5.15 2.43
C PRO A 177 -8.63 4.98 3.00
N PRO A 178 -8.78 4.37 4.18
CA PRO A 178 -10.08 4.25 4.83
C PRO A 178 -10.61 5.64 5.23
N LEU A 179 -11.93 5.73 5.42
CA LEU A 179 -12.50 6.82 6.19
C LEU A 179 -12.04 6.70 7.64
N THR A 180 -11.57 7.79 8.23
CA THR A 180 -11.24 7.86 9.65
C THR A 180 -12.01 9.00 10.31
N GLY A 181 -12.33 8.82 11.58
CA GLY A 181 -13.08 9.81 12.36
C GLY A 181 -13.03 9.51 13.85
N GLY A 182 -13.90 10.15 14.62
CA GLY A 182 -13.92 10.02 16.09
C GLY A 182 -14.46 11.28 16.78
N PRO A 183 -14.73 11.26 18.08
CA PRO A 183 -15.34 12.38 18.79
C PRO A 183 -14.45 13.63 18.80
N LEU A 184 -15.07 14.82 18.92
CA LEU A 184 -14.34 16.04 19.25
C LEU A 184 -13.97 16.01 20.73
N LEU A 185 -12.68 16.05 21.01
CA LEU A 185 -12.15 16.13 22.37
C LEU A 185 -11.75 17.58 22.67
N GLU A 186 -12.10 18.06 23.86
CA GLU A 186 -11.63 19.34 24.37
C GLU A 186 -10.27 19.14 25.04
N ASN A 187 -9.21 19.66 24.43
CA ASN A 187 -7.88 19.64 25.02
C ASN A 187 -7.61 20.95 25.75
N ALA A 188 -7.39 20.83 27.07
CA ALA A 188 -6.93 21.94 27.88
C ALA A 188 -5.48 22.29 27.48
N ARG A 189 -5.25 23.53 27.04
CA ARG A 189 -3.89 24.08 26.89
C ARG A 189 -3.40 24.69 28.20
N LEU A 190 -2.10 24.61 28.43
CA LEU A 190 -1.38 25.62 29.21
C LEU A 190 -1.60 26.99 28.53
N GLY A 191 -2.48 27.83 29.09
CA GLY A 191 -2.82 29.15 28.54
C GLY A 191 -4.32 29.44 28.34
N GLY A 192 -5.22 28.51 28.66
CA GLY A 192 -6.65 28.81 28.88
C GLY A 192 -7.60 28.82 27.68
N THR A 193 -7.11 28.71 26.43
CA THR A 193 -7.99 28.49 25.26
C THR A 193 -8.15 27.00 24.99
N ALA A 194 -9.37 26.48 25.13
CA ALA A 194 -9.69 25.10 24.75
C ALA A 194 -9.45 24.91 23.26
N LYS A 195 -8.61 23.93 22.89
CA LYS A 195 -8.45 23.52 21.49
C LYS A 195 -9.25 22.23 21.31
N GLN A 196 -10.17 22.22 20.36
CA GLN A 196 -10.84 20.98 19.96
C GLN A 196 -9.96 20.23 18.96
N SER A 197 -9.82 18.92 19.16
CA SER A 197 -9.20 18.02 18.19
C SER A 197 -9.83 16.64 18.28
N ARG A 198 -9.73 15.87 17.20
CA ARG A 198 -10.16 14.47 17.18
C ARG A 198 -8.96 13.55 17.44
N PRO A 199 -9.17 12.39 18.09
CA PRO A 199 -8.14 11.36 18.17
C PRO A 199 -7.78 10.89 16.76
N SER A 200 -6.50 10.54 16.55
CA SER A 200 -6.06 10.02 15.25
C SER A 200 -6.18 8.50 15.21
N ALA A 201 -6.92 7.99 14.24
CA ALA A 201 -7.02 6.55 14.03
C ALA A 201 -5.74 5.93 13.43
N LEU A 202 -4.95 6.74 12.73
CA LEU A 202 -3.73 6.29 12.07
C LEU A 202 -2.53 6.33 13.04
N THR A 203 -1.97 5.17 13.33
CA THR A 203 -0.71 5.05 14.09
C THR A 203 0.47 4.99 13.12
N THR A 204 1.42 5.91 13.25
CA THR A 204 2.70 5.78 12.53
C THR A 204 3.63 4.84 13.28
N VAL A 205 4.18 3.86 12.57
CA VAL A 205 5.16 2.89 13.05
C VAL A 205 6.51 3.27 12.44
N THR A 206 7.39 3.88 13.22
CA THR A 206 8.72 4.26 12.77
C THR A 206 9.69 3.11 13.01
N VAL A 207 10.37 2.67 11.95
CA VAL A 207 11.37 1.60 12.00
C VAL A 207 12.75 2.16 11.70
N THR A 208 13.71 1.89 12.57
CA THR A 208 15.11 2.30 12.44
C THR A 208 16.03 1.07 12.56
N GLY A 209 17.14 1.09 11.84
CA GLY A 209 18.12 -0.01 11.78
C GLY A 209 18.09 -0.78 10.46
N GLU A 210 18.91 -1.83 10.39
CA GLU A 210 19.10 -2.66 9.21
C GLU A 210 18.55 -4.08 9.44
N LEU A 211 18.03 -4.69 8.38
CA LEU A 211 17.55 -6.07 8.41
C LEU A 211 18.71 -7.03 8.69
N GLY A 212 18.50 -7.99 9.58
CA GLY A 212 19.56 -8.89 10.06
C GLY A 212 20.31 -8.36 11.30
N ALA A 213 20.15 -7.10 11.66
CA ALA A 213 20.58 -6.52 12.93
C ALA A 213 19.37 -6.21 13.83
N THR A 214 19.59 -5.74 15.06
CA THR A 214 18.50 -5.30 15.94
C THR A 214 17.81 -4.07 15.36
N LEU A 215 16.49 -4.16 15.15
CA LEU A 215 15.65 -3.04 14.73
C LEU A 215 15.11 -2.32 15.96
N THR A 216 14.97 -1.00 15.88
CA THR A 216 14.18 -0.23 16.86
C THR A 216 12.89 0.22 16.19
N VAL A 217 11.76 -0.22 16.75
CA VAL A 217 10.41 0.07 16.26
C VAL A 217 9.67 0.91 17.28
N GLN A 218 9.16 2.06 16.85
CA GLN A 218 8.34 2.94 17.67
C GLN A 218 6.92 3.04 17.10
N ALA A 219 5.91 2.85 17.95
CA ALA A 219 4.50 3.04 17.60
C ALA A 219 3.80 3.79 18.75
N GLY A 220 3.44 5.05 18.51
CA GLY A 220 3.02 5.95 19.58
C GLY A 220 4.11 6.11 20.64
N ASP A 221 3.75 5.88 21.91
CA ASP A 221 4.68 5.93 23.05
C ASP A 221 5.43 4.60 23.28
N GLN A 222 5.07 3.53 22.57
CA GLN A 222 5.72 2.23 22.71
C GLN A 222 6.98 2.19 21.86
N VAL A 223 8.08 1.73 22.47
CA VAL A 223 9.36 1.47 21.79
C VAL A 223 9.76 0.02 22.02
N ALA A 224 10.13 -0.64 20.93
CA ALA A 224 10.49 -2.06 20.89
C ALA A 224 11.84 -2.24 20.21
N HIS A 225 12.67 -3.11 20.78
CA HIS A 225 13.93 -3.54 20.18
C HIS A 225 13.78 -4.97 19.68
N LEU A 226 13.68 -5.13 18.37
CA LEU A 226 13.41 -6.40 17.71
C LEU A 226 14.73 -7.01 17.24
N ASN A 227 15.22 -8.03 17.94
CA ASN A 227 16.39 -8.80 17.54
C ASN A 227 16.04 -9.78 16.39
N PRO A 228 17.00 -10.22 15.57
CA PRO A 228 16.75 -11.21 14.53
C PRO A 228 16.11 -12.49 15.08
N GLY A 229 14.99 -12.91 14.49
CA GLY A 229 14.22 -14.08 14.92
C GLY A 229 13.21 -13.81 16.05
N SER A 230 13.29 -12.66 16.72
CA SER A 230 12.35 -12.31 17.79
C SER A 230 10.99 -11.88 17.24
N ARG A 231 9.96 -12.06 18.07
CA ARG A 231 8.58 -11.61 17.84
C ARG A 231 8.19 -10.70 18.99
N GLN A 232 7.48 -9.63 18.67
CA GLN A 232 6.94 -8.70 19.66
C GLN A 232 5.53 -8.28 19.28
N THR A 233 4.66 -8.16 20.28
CA THR A 233 3.31 -7.60 20.12
C THR A 233 3.30 -6.24 20.81
N LEU A 234 2.84 -5.21 20.09
CA LEU A 234 2.67 -3.86 20.59
C LEU A 234 1.16 -3.62 20.80
N GLU A 235 0.78 -3.41 22.05
CA GLU A 235 -0.56 -2.98 22.44
C GLU A 235 -0.51 -1.49 22.78
N LEU A 236 -1.26 -0.69 22.04
CA LEU A 236 -1.22 0.76 22.13
C LEU A 236 -2.35 1.30 23.03
N GLN A 237 -2.20 2.53 23.52
CA GLN A 237 -3.19 3.16 24.41
C GLN A 237 -4.57 3.34 23.78
N ASN A 238 -4.65 3.45 22.45
CA ASN A 238 -5.92 3.49 21.72
C ASN A 238 -6.49 2.07 21.43
N GLY A 239 -5.91 1.02 22.02
CA GLY A 239 -6.30 -0.38 21.83
C GLY A 239 -5.94 -0.96 20.47
N ALA A 240 -5.15 -0.27 19.64
CA ALA A 240 -4.58 -0.87 18.44
C ALA A 240 -3.52 -1.91 18.80
N VAL A 241 -3.44 -2.99 18.02
CA VAL A 241 -2.58 -4.15 18.29
C VAL A 241 -1.81 -4.52 17.04
N LEU A 242 -0.47 -4.51 17.14
CA LEU A 242 0.44 -4.82 16.06
C LEU A 242 1.43 -5.90 16.49
N GLU A 243 1.45 -7.03 15.78
CA GLU A 243 2.50 -8.03 15.93
C GLU A 243 3.61 -7.81 14.90
N LEU A 244 4.85 -7.94 15.34
CA LEU A 244 6.07 -7.73 14.55
C LEU A 244 6.99 -8.93 14.74
N ARG A 245 7.68 -9.33 13.66
CA ARG A 245 8.73 -10.35 13.71
C ARG A 245 9.82 -10.04 12.70
N GLN A 246 11.07 -10.01 13.15
CA GLN A 246 12.20 -9.94 12.23
C GLN A 246 12.56 -11.35 11.80
N ASN A 247 12.36 -11.69 10.54
CA ASN A 247 12.63 -13.01 10.01
C ASN A 247 14.08 -13.09 9.47
N PRO A 248 14.98 -13.85 10.12
CA PRO A 248 16.38 -13.89 9.73
C PRO A 248 16.61 -14.69 8.44
N VAL A 249 15.68 -15.56 8.05
CA VAL A 249 15.80 -16.41 6.86
C VAL A 249 15.48 -15.60 5.61
N THR A 250 14.38 -14.86 5.63
CA THR A 250 13.94 -14.03 4.49
C THR A 250 14.51 -12.63 4.54
N GLN A 251 15.19 -12.26 5.62
CA GLN A 251 15.64 -10.89 5.89
C GLN A 251 14.49 -9.88 5.76
N THR A 252 13.35 -10.18 6.39
CA THR A 252 12.15 -9.31 6.35
C THR A 252 11.73 -8.88 7.75
N LEU A 253 11.02 -7.75 7.83
CA LEU A 253 10.14 -7.43 8.95
C LEU A 253 8.72 -7.88 8.59
N ASP A 254 8.31 -9.00 9.17
CA ASP A 254 6.95 -9.52 9.06
C ASP A 254 6.06 -8.80 10.08
N TRP A 255 4.86 -8.41 9.67
CA TRP A 255 3.90 -7.76 10.56
C TRP A 255 2.48 -8.28 10.36
N ARG A 256 1.69 -8.14 11.43
CA ARG A 256 0.26 -8.44 11.47
C ARG A 256 -0.46 -7.37 12.27
N ALA A 257 -1.35 -6.64 11.62
CA ALA A 257 -2.23 -5.69 12.28
C ALA A 257 -3.45 -6.44 12.79
N ASP A 258 -3.47 -6.83 14.06
CA ASP A 258 -4.64 -7.50 14.63
C ASP A 258 -5.81 -6.54 14.84
N LYS A 259 -5.51 -5.27 15.16
CA LYS A 259 -6.48 -4.20 15.33
C LYS A 259 -5.87 -2.84 15.04
N GLY A 260 -6.62 -1.93 14.40
CA GLY A 260 -6.21 -0.56 14.12
C GLY A 260 -5.71 -0.32 12.69
N TYR A 261 -5.15 0.88 12.48
CA TYR A 261 -4.63 1.35 11.20
C TYR A 261 -3.21 1.88 11.37
N PHE A 262 -2.26 1.26 10.68
CA PHE A 262 -0.83 1.52 10.82
C PHE A 262 -0.22 2.03 9.52
N ARG A 263 0.71 2.98 9.63
CA ARG A 263 1.57 3.42 8.53
C ARG A 263 3.02 3.14 8.90
N PHE A 264 3.68 2.29 8.14
CA PHE A 264 5.09 1.97 8.35
C PHE A 264 5.97 3.04 7.71
N GLN A 265 6.82 3.67 8.51
CA GLN A 265 7.80 4.65 8.08
C GLN A 265 9.20 4.12 8.37
N ILE A 266 9.92 3.77 7.31
CA ILE A 266 11.30 3.28 7.43
C ILE A 266 12.25 4.47 7.38
N ALA A 267 13.16 4.56 8.35
CA ALA A 267 14.15 5.63 8.38
C ALA A 267 15.01 5.61 7.10
N GLY A 268 15.13 6.76 6.44
CA GLY A 268 15.80 6.89 5.14
C GLY A 268 14.91 6.65 3.91
N MET A 269 13.65 6.23 4.09
CA MET A 269 12.68 6.04 3.01
C MET A 269 11.41 6.86 3.26
N ASN A 270 11.41 8.13 2.84
CA ASN A 270 10.36 9.09 3.19
C ASN A 270 9.13 9.06 2.27
N CYS A 271 9.17 8.29 1.18
CA CYS A 271 8.15 8.34 0.13
C CYS A 271 7.53 6.97 -0.16
N TRP A 272 7.73 6.02 0.74
CA TRP A 272 7.23 4.66 0.63
C TRP A 272 6.75 4.21 2.01
N HIS A 273 5.43 4.19 2.17
CA HIS A 273 4.79 3.86 3.43
C HIS A 273 3.75 2.75 3.23
N PRO A 274 4.11 1.50 3.48
CA PRO A 274 3.14 0.42 3.58
C PRO A 274 2.09 0.74 4.66
N LEU A 275 0.83 0.48 4.37
CA LEU A 275 -0.29 0.72 5.25
C LEU A 275 -0.93 -0.60 5.68
N GLY A 276 -1.15 -0.78 6.98
CA GLY A 276 -1.75 -2.00 7.54
C GLY A 276 -3.06 -1.72 8.26
N LEU A 277 -4.16 -2.29 7.77
CA LEU A 277 -5.46 -2.31 8.42
C LEU A 277 -5.65 -3.58 9.25
N ALA A 278 -6.56 -3.54 10.22
CA ALA A 278 -6.95 -4.70 11.01
C ALA A 278 -7.21 -5.95 10.14
N GLY A 279 -6.63 -7.08 10.52
CA GLY A 279 -6.65 -8.35 9.81
C GLY A 279 -5.62 -8.51 8.69
N GLN A 280 -4.86 -7.48 8.34
CA GLN A 280 -3.84 -7.57 7.29
C GLN A 280 -2.50 -8.05 7.84
N THR A 281 -1.77 -8.72 6.96
CA THR A 281 -0.40 -9.19 7.20
C THR A 281 0.47 -8.91 5.99
N ALA A 282 1.72 -8.50 6.23
CA ALA A 282 2.69 -8.33 5.16
C ALA A 282 4.12 -8.56 5.66
N ALA A 283 5.06 -8.58 4.73
CA ALA A 283 6.48 -8.59 5.01
C ALA A 283 7.18 -7.45 4.28
N LEU A 284 8.07 -6.75 4.98
CA LEU A 284 8.84 -5.62 4.45
C LEU A 284 10.31 -6.01 4.31
N GLN A 285 10.91 -5.66 3.19
CA GLN A 285 12.36 -5.67 2.99
C GLN A 285 12.78 -4.31 2.45
N TRP A 286 13.93 -3.79 2.86
CA TRP A 286 14.40 -2.50 2.37
C TRP A 286 15.92 -2.39 2.32
N ASN A 287 16.38 -1.45 1.52
CA ASN A 287 17.74 -0.94 1.51
C ASN A 287 17.64 0.60 1.51
N ALA A 288 17.84 1.22 2.67
CA ALA A 288 17.68 2.67 2.82
C ALA A 288 18.74 3.47 2.06
N VAL A 289 19.95 2.90 1.88
CA VAL A 289 21.03 3.52 1.10
C VAL A 289 20.65 3.55 -0.38
N ALA A 290 20.19 2.42 -0.91
CA ALA A 290 19.71 2.31 -2.29
C ALA A 290 18.32 2.94 -2.50
N ARG A 291 17.63 3.33 -1.42
CA ARG A 291 16.24 3.82 -1.40
C ARG A 291 15.26 2.87 -2.10
N MET A 292 15.40 1.59 -1.78
CA MET A 292 14.58 0.52 -2.31
C MET A 292 13.79 -0.15 -1.21
N GLY A 293 12.54 -0.49 -1.50
CA GLY A 293 11.65 -1.17 -0.57
C GLY A 293 10.77 -2.17 -1.29
N ASP A 294 10.67 -3.36 -0.72
CA ASP A 294 9.79 -4.41 -1.16
C ASP A 294 8.74 -4.65 -0.07
N VAL A 295 7.48 -4.73 -0.49
CA VAL A 295 6.38 -5.14 0.38
C VAL A 295 5.66 -6.33 -0.22
N ARG A 296 5.65 -7.44 0.52
CA ARG A 296 4.94 -8.65 0.18
C ARG A 296 3.63 -8.72 0.93
N ASN A 297 2.51 -8.69 0.22
CA ASN A 297 1.20 -8.89 0.82
C ASN A 297 1.00 -10.38 1.18
N LEU A 298 0.94 -10.67 2.48
CA LEU A 298 0.71 -12.01 3.02
C LEU A 298 -0.76 -12.27 3.35
N SER A 299 -1.61 -11.24 3.25
CA SER A 299 -3.05 -11.36 3.47
C SER A 299 -3.67 -12.25 2.38
N PRO A 300 -4.49 -13.25 2.73
CA PRO A 300 -4.98 -14.24 1.77
C PRO A 300 -6.08 -13.71 0.84
N ASP A 301 -6.83 -12.71 1.29
CA ASP A 301 -8.12 -12.31 0.71
C ASP A 301 -8.32 -10.79 0.64
N ARG A 302 -7.27 -10.02 0.95
CA ARG A 302 -7.30 -8.56 1.05
C ARG A 302 -6.11 -7.94 0.36
N GLU A 303 -6.38 -6.85 -0.32
CA GLU A 303 -5.38 -5.99 -0.93
C GLU A 303 -4.70 -5.15 0.16
N LEU A 304 -3.41 -4.88 -0.01
CA LEU A 304 -2.62 -4.04 0.86
C LEU A 304 -2.42 -2.69 0.18
N LEU A 305 -2.53 -1.60 0.93
CA LEU A 305 -2.28 -0.26 0.39
C LEU A 305 -0.85 0.17 0.73
N VAL A 306 -0.20 0.84 -0.22
CA VAL A 306 1.11 1.47 -0.02
C VAL A 306 0.98 2.91 -0.43
N ASP A 307 1.17 3.82 0.53
CA ASP A 307 1.25 5.26 0.26
C ASP A 307 2.63 5.56 -0.34
N LEU A 308 2.61 6.09 -1.55
CA LEU A 308 3.79 6.41 -2.33
C LEU A 308 3.93 7.93 -2.49
N ALA A 309 5.11 8.31 -2.95
CA ALA A 309 5.46 9.66 -3.36
C ALA A 309 4.39 10.34 -4.25
N ILE A 310 4.17 11.65 -4.07
CA ILE A 310 3.23 12.51 -4.83
C ILE A 310 1.83 11.90 -4.99
N ARG A 311 1.11 11.69 -3.88
CA ARG A 311 -0.33 11.38 -3.91
C ARG A 311 -0.66 10.09 -4.67
N TYR A 312 0.33 9.23 -4.86
CA TYR A 312 0.16 7.92 -5.44
C TYR A 312 -0.10 6.90 -4.34
N PHE A 313 -0.99 5.97 -4.63
CA PHE A 313 -1.20 4.80 -3.81
C PHE A 313 -1.01 3.57 -4.67
N ALA A 314 -0.29 2.57 -4.16
CA ALA A 314 -0.26 1.26 -4.78
C ALA A 314 -1.15 0.29 -4.00
N GLU A 315 -2.11 -0.30 -4.70
CA GLU A 315 -2.89 -1.43 -4.23
C GLU A 315 -2.16 -2.71 -4.62
N VAL A 316 -1.83 -3.52 -3.62
CA VAL A 316 -1.03 -4.75 -3.77
C VAL A 316 -1.90 -5.94 -3.44
N GLY A 317 -2.30 -6.71 -4.45
CA GLY A 317 -3.18 -7.86 -4.28
C GLY A 317 -2.56 -8.98 -3.44
N PRO A 318 -3.37 -9.96 -2.98
CA PRO A 318 -2.88 -11.11 -2.22
C PRO A 318 -1.70 -11.82 -2.87
N LYS A 319 -0.69 -12.22 -2.07
CA LYS A 319 0.53 -12.93 -2.52
C LYS A 319 1.43 -12.14 -3.48
N THR A 320 1.13 -10.87 -3.71
CA THR A 320 1.92 -9.99 -4.58
C THR A 320 3.06 -9.36 -3.80
N ILE A 321 4.20 -9.19 -4.46
CA ILE A 321 5.32 -8.37 -3.99
C ILE A 321 5.32 -7.10 -4.83
N LEU A 322 5.18 -5.94 -4.20
CA LEU A 322 5.45 -4.66 -4.82
C LEU A 322 6.88 -4.24 -4.50
N GLN A 323 7.66 -3.95 -5.53
CA GLN A 323 9.00 -3.39 -5.43
C GLN A 323 8.94 -1.90 -5.74
N TYR A 324 9.64 -1.10 -4.94
CA TYR A 324 9.71 0.35 -5.06
C TYR A 324 11.18 0.78 -5.12
N THR A 325 11.51 1.69 -6.01
CA THR A 325 12.84 2.31 -6.12
C THR A 325 12.69 3.81 -6.29
N GLN A 326 13.36 4.58 -5.44
CA GLN A 326 13.43 6.03 -5.52
C GLN A 326 14.76 6.46 -6.15
N PHE A 327 14.73 7.33 -7.15
CA PHE A 327 15.95 7.75 -7.87
C PHE A 327 16.59 9.02 -7.31
N GLU A 328 15.79 10.08 -7.08
CA GLU A 328 16.33 11.39 -6.68
C GLU A 328 15.63 11.95 -5.44
N ASP A 329 14.34 12.24 -5.57
CA ASP A 329 13.48 12.81 -4.54
C ASP A 329 12.16 12.03 -4.46
N CYS A 330 11.17 12.54 -3.73
CA CYS A 330 9.85 11.92 -3.69
C CYS A 330 9.05 12.14 -4.99
N THR A 331 9.65 12.60 -6.08
CA THR A 331 8.91 12.92 -7.32
C THR A 331 9.19 11.97 -8.47
N THR A 332 10.34 11.29 -8.42
CA THR A 332 10.77 10.33 -9.43
C THR A 332 11.04 8.96 -8.81
N PHE A 333 10.23 7.97 -9.19
CA PHE A 333 10.29 6.62 -8.65
C PHE A 333 9.82 5.58 -9.68
N SER A 334 10.29 4.33 -9.52
CA SER A 334 9.72 3.18 -10.22
C SER A 334 9.04 2.22 -9.27
N VAL A 335 7.96 1.60 -9.74
CA VAL A 335 7.33 0.46 -9.08
C VAL A 335 7.19 -0.71 -10.04
N SER A 336 7.33 -1.93 -9.52
CA SER A 336 6.99 -3.16 -10.23
C SER A 336 6.35 -4.16 -9.28
N ALA A 337 5.64 -5.14 -9.82
CA ALA A 337 4.93 -6.13 -9.03
C ALA A 337 5.16 -7.54 -9.55
N THR A 338 5.36 -8.49 -8.63
CA THR A 338 5.58 -9.90 -8.95
C THR A 338 4.66 -10.81 -8.12
N GLY A 339 4.31 -11.98 -8.65
CA GLY A 339 3.52 -13.00 -7.93
C GLY A 339 1.99 -12.81 -7.91
N GLY A 340 1.50 -11.63 -8.29
CA GLY A 340 0.07 -11.33 -8.38
C GLY A 340 -0.20 -9.98 -9.05
N GLN A 341 -1.37 -9.39 -8.78
CA GLN A 341 -1.79 -8.12 -9.36
C GLN A 341 -1.47 -6.95 -8.42
N ALA A 342 -0.97 -5.86 -8.98
CA ALA A 342 -0.92 -4.57 -8.31
C ALA A 342 -1.44 -3.46 -9.22
N ARG A 343 -1.98 -2.41 -8.62
CA ARG A 343 -2.44 -1.21 -9.32
C ARG A 343 -1.86 0.02 -8.66
N LEU A 344 -1.56 1.02 -9.46
CA LEU A 344 -1.11 2.33 -9.02
C LEU A 344 -2.24 3.33 -9.27
N PHE A 345 -2.66 4.04 -8.24
CA PHE A 345 -3.72 5.04 -8.26
C PHE A 345 -3.14 6.43 -8.00
N ASN A 346 -3.41 7.40 -8.87
CA ASN A 346 -3.07 8.80 -8.65
C ASN A 346 -4.28 9.53 -8.05
N ALA A 347 -4.18 9.94 -6.79
CA ALA A 347 -5.30 10.56 -6.08
C ALA A 347 -5.71 11.94 -6.58
N GLU A 348 -4.82 12.64 -7.31
CA GLU A 348 -5.10 13.96 -7.89
C GLU A 348 -5.85 13.86 -9.22
N SER A 349 -5.41 12.98 -10.11
CA SER A 349 -6.05 12.77 -11.42
C SER A 349 -7.20 11.76 -11.38
N GLY A 350 -7.28 10.94 -10.33
CA GLY A 350 -8.22 9.82 -10.23
C GLY A 350 -7.92 8.67 -11.18
N ARG A 351 -6.74 8.63 -11.82
CA ARG A 351 -6.36 7.60 -12.79
C ARG A 351 -5.72 6.39 -12.11
N GLU A 352 -6.04 5.21 -12.64
CA GLU A 352 -5.45 3.93 -12.25
C GLU A 352 -4.55 3.38 -13.35
N TYR A 353 -3.49 2.68 -12.94
CA TYR A 353 -2.51 2.04 -13.82
C TYR A 353 -2.24 0.63 -13.32
N SER A 354 -2.20 -0.35 -14.22
CA SER A 354 -1.75 -1.70 -13.84
C SER A 354 -0.24 -1.68 -13.60
N VAL A 355 0.21 -2.32 -12.53
CA VAL A 355 1.63 -2.56 -12.24
C VAL A 355 1.88 -4.06 -12.41
N ASP A 356 2.68 -4.40 -13.41
CA ASP A 356 3.10 -5.76 -13.74
C ASP A 356 4.58 -5.98 -13.39
N LEU A 357 5.20 -7.04 -13.93
CA LEU A 357 6.63 -7.36 -13.72
C LEU A 357 7.57 -6.26 -14.23
N ASN A 358 7.02 -5.33 -14.98
CA ASN A 358 7.72 -4.29 -15.66
C ASN A 358 7.68 -3.03 -14.78
N ASN A 359 8.82 -2.34 -14.70
CA ASN A 359 8.90 -1.09 -13.96
C ASN A 359 7.98 -0.04 -14.59
N PHE A 360 6.97 0.37 -13.83
CA PHE A 360 6.19 1.56 -14.06
C PHE A 360 6.97 2.75 -13.51
N LEU A 361 7.26 3.74 -14.36
CA LEU A 361 8.09 4.89 -14.02
C LEU A 361 7.23 6.16 -13.90
N VAL A 362 7.33 6.81 -12.75
CA VAL A 362 6.78 8.15 -12.51
C VAL A 362 7.94 9.13 -12.46
N LYS A 363 7.89 10.17 -13.29
CA LYS A 363 8.91 11.23 -13.39
C LYS A 363 8.27 12.56 -13.00
N ASN A 364 8.85 13.25 -12.01
CA ASN A 364 8.35 14.54 -11.53
C ASN A 364 6.83 14.52 -11.25
N GLY A 365 6.32 13.40 -10.72
CA GLY A 365 4.90 13.20 -10.41
C GLY A 365 3.99 12.85 -11.58
N VAL A 366 4.55 12.69 -12.79
CA VAL A 366 3.79 12.33 -13.99
C VAL A 366 4.18 10.92 -14.44
N PRO A 367 3.22 10.03 -14.73
CA PRO A 367 3.52 8.74 -15.35
C PRO A 367 4.18 8.98 -16.71
N GLU A 368 5.24 8.24 -17.00
CA GLU A 368 5.76 8.22 -18.35
C GLU A 368 4.70 7.58 -19.28
N THR A 369 4.31 8.28 -20.35
CA THR A 369 3.30 7.83 -21.33
C THR A 369 3.88 7.84 -22.73
N ASP A 370 3.45 6.94 -23.61
CA ASP A 370 3.81 6.99 -25.03
C ASP A 370 3.12 8.15 -25.74
N ALA A 371 3.49 8.35 -27.00
CA ALA A 371 2.84 9.30 -27.90
C ALA A 371 1.32 9.04 -28.07
N SER A 372 0.79 7.88 -27.66
CA SER A 372 -0.64 7.57 -27.67
C SER A 372 -1.35 7.88 -26.34
N GLY A 373 -0.62 8.37 -25.33
CA GLY A 373 -1.15 8.69 -24.01
C GLY A 373 -1.39 7.47 -23.11
N VAL A 374 -0.95 6.28 -23.53
CA VAL A 374 -0.90 5.07 -22.70
C VAL A 374 0.33 5.19 -21.82
N ALA A 375 0.22 4.91 -20.52
CA ALA A 375 1.39 4.87 -19.66
C ALA A 375 2.43 3.92 -20.27
N GLN A 376 3.57 4.46 -20.68
CA GLN A 376 4.69 3.67 -21.11
C GLN A 376 5.19 2.96 -19.88
N LEU A 377 5.03 1.65 -19.89
CA LEU A 377 6.08 0.75 -19.42
C LEU A 377 7.36 1.32 -20.06
N ALA A 378 8.21 1.95 -19.25
CA ALA A 378 9.41 2.66 -19.69
C ALA A 378 10.04 1.88 -20.85
N SER A 379 10.29 2.50 -22.00
CA SER A 379 10.67 1.83 -23.25
C SER A 379 11.57 0.61 -22.99
N LYS A 380 10.94 -0.57 -22.98
CA LYS A 380 11.40 -1.80 -22.31
C LYS A 380 11.80 -1.63 -20.82
N PRO A 381 10.95 -2.08 -19.89
CA PRO A 381 11.13 -1.93 -18.45
C PRO A 381 12.39 -2.68 -18.02
N ARG A 382 13.37 -1.91 -17.56
CA ARG A 382 14.65 -2.44 -17.09
C ARG A 382 14.49 -3.01 -15.69
N LYS A 383 14.76 -4.29 -15.54
CA LYS A 383 14.80 -5.00 -14.26
C LYS A 383 15.91 -4.46 -13.38
N THR A 384 15.62 -4.09 -12.14
CA THR A 384 16.62 -3.44 -11.26
C THR A 384 17.42 -4.48 -10.49
N ILE A 385 18.75 -4.41 -10.56
CA ILE A 385 19.66 -5.10 -9.65
C ILE A 385 20.62 -4.13 -8.97
N VAL A 386 20.81 -4.30 -7.67
CA VAL A 386 21.75 -3.52 -6.86
C VAL A 386 23.01 -4.35 -6.65
N LEU A 387 24.16 -3.76 -6.91
CA LEU A 387 25.47 -4.36 -6.67
C LEU A 387 26.16 -3.58 -5.55
N SER A 388 26.33 -4.24 -4.40
CA SER A 388 26.97 -3.65 -3.22
C SER A 388 28.18 -4.50 -2.81
N GLY A 389 29.34 -3.86 -2.65
CA GLY A 389 30.59 -4.55 -2.32
C GLY A 389 31.81 -3.72 -2.69
N GLU A 390 32.98 -4.12 -2.19
CA GLU A 390 34.26 -3.48 -2.50
C GLU A 390 35.08 -4.35 -3.45
N SER A 391 35.90 -3.73 -4.31
CA SER A 391 36.83 -4.47 -5.15
C SER A 391 37.81 -5.26 -4.27
N GLY A 392 37.93 -6.55 -4.56
CA GLY A 392 38.69 -7.54 -3.80
C GLY A 392 37.84 -8.35 -2.81
N SER A 393 36.60 -7.93 -2.54
CA SER A 393 35.66 -8.55 -1.60
C SER A 393 34.44 -9.16 -2.31
N GLN A 394 33.60 -9.89 -1.58
CA GLN A 394 32.38 -10.43 -2.16
C GLN A 394 31.37 -9.31 -2.50
N PHE A 395 30.71 -9.42 -3.66
CA PHE A 395 29.62 -8.52 -4.03
C PHE A 395 28.28 -9.14 -3.65
N GLN A 396 27.45 -8.39 -2.94
CA GLN A 396 26.05 -8.71 -2.72
C GLN A 396 25.21 -8.12 -3.86
N VAL A 397 24.42 -9.00 -4.49
CA VAL A 397 23.46 -8.68 -5.54
C VAL A 397 22.07 -8.75 -4.95
N GLN A 398 21.27 -7.69 -5.11
CA GLN A 398 19.87 -7.62 -4.65
C GLN A 398 18.97 -7.12 -5.79
N GLY A 399 17.66 -7.28 -5.68
CA GLY A 399 16.68 -6.70 -6.63
C GLY A 399 15.80 -7.75 -7.31
N SER A 400 15.43 -7.52 -8.57
CA SER A 400 14.46 -8.33 -9.32
C SER A 400 14.85 -9.79 -9.54
N LEU A 401 16.11 -10.16 -9.25
CA LEU A 401 16.65 -11.52 -9.37
C LEU A 401 16.82 -12.21 -8.01
N GLY A 402 16.31 -11.62 -6.93
CA GLY A 402 16.52 -12.06 -5.56
C GLY A 402 17.86 -11.59 -4.99
N THR A 403 18.24 -12.17 -3.84
CA THR A 403 19.49 -11.83 -3.15
C THR A 403 20.53 -12.94 -3.34
N THR A 404 21.74 -12.60 -3.78
CA THR A 404 22.87 -13.54 -3.87
C THR A 404 24.19 -12.86 -3.55
N VAL A 405 25.24 -13.67 -3.37
CA VAL A 405 26.61 -13.20 -3.15
C VAL A 405 27.51 -13.74 -4.27
N VAL A 406 28.31 -12.88 -4.89
CA VAL A 406 29.29 -13.22 -5.92
C VAL A 406 30.69 -13.04 -5.33
N ALA A 407 31.46 -14.14 -5.24
CA ALA A 407 32.80 -14.13 -4.67
C ALA A 407 33.86 -13.80 -5.74
N PRO A 408 35.07 -13.32 -5.35
CA PRO A 408 36.19 -13.20 -6.29
C PRO A 408 36.47 -14.53 -7.00
N ASN A 409 36.89 -14.46 -8.27
CA ASN A 409 37.12 -15.62 -9.13
C ASN A 409 35.89 -16.52 -9.31
N SER A 410 34.69 -15.95 -9.35
CA SER A 410 33.47 -16.71 -9.55
C SER A 410 32.58 -16.10 -10.62
N GLN A 411 31.80 -16.97 -11.27
CA GLN A 411 30.77 -16.61 -12.22
C GLN A 411 29.44 -17.11 -11.67
N LYS A 412 28.43 -16.25 -11.69
CA LYS A 412 27.07 -16.60 -11.31
C LYS A 412 26.09 -16.17 -12.38
N THR A 413 25.22 -17.09 -12.74
CA THR A 413 24.06 -16.82 -13.56
C THR A 413 22.84 -16.70 -12.66
N LEU A 414 22.22 -15.54 -12.67
CA LEU A 414 21.03 -15.22 -11.88
C LEU A 414 19.82 -15.28 -12.78
N GLN A 415 18.89 -16.18 -12.45
CA GLN A 415 17.62 -16.30 -13.15
C GLN A 415 16.55 -15.51 -12.39
N GLY A 416 15.87 -14.64 -13.11
CA GLY A 416 14.72 -13.89 -12.60
C GLY A 416 13.40 -14.58 -12.93
N SER A 417 12.29 -13.88 -12.68
CA SER A 417 10.97 -14.35 -13.10
C SER A 417 10.82 -14.37 -14.63
N GLY A 418 10.37 -15.49 -15.20
CA GLY A 418 10.20 -15.68 -16.63
C GLY A 418 11.51 -16.10 -17.32
N SER A 419 11.82 -15.50 -18.47
CA SER A 419 13.05 -15.76 -19.22
C SER A 419 14.22 -14.85 -18.86
N SER A 420 14.09 -13.98 -17.84
CA SER A 420 15.16 -13.07 -17.45
C SER A 420 16.39 -13.76 -16.91
N GLN A 421 17.56 -13.33 -17.37
CA GLN A 421 18.84 -13.83 -16.90
C GLN A 421 19.89 -12.71 -16.91
N VAL A 422 20.65 -12.62 -15.81
CA VAL A 422 21.91 -11.84 -15.75
C VAL A 422 23.04 -12.78 -15.44
N GLN A 423 24.18 -12.56 -16.08
CA GLN A 423 25.41 -13.24 -15.75
C GLN A 423 26.39 -12.25 -15.14
N ILE A 424 26.88 -12.58 -13.95
CA ILE A 424 27.84 -11.78 -13.22
C ILE A 424 29.13 -12.58 -13.10
N ASN A 425 30.21 -12.08 -13.67
CA ASN A 425 31.53 -12.67 -13.59
C ASN A 425 32.45 -11.76 -12.79
N TYR A 426 33.12 -12.31 -11.79
CA TYR A 426 34.03 -11.57 -10.94
C TYR A 426 35.42 -12.19 -10.96
N ASP A 427 36.38 -11.51 -11.58
CA ASP A 427 37.71 -12.06 -11.84
C ASP A 427 38.72 -11.82 -10.69
N SER A 428 39.92 -12.38 -10.84
CA SER A 428 41.03 -12.24 -9.88
C SER A 428 41.62 -10.83 -9.85
N GLY A 429 41.41 -10.05 -10.90
CA GLY A 429 41.89 -8.68 -11.03
C GLY A 429 40.99 -7.66 -10.32
N GLY A 430 39.91 -8.10 -9.67
CA GLY A 430 38.99 -7.21 -8.99
C GLY A 430 37.97 -6.55 -9.94
N ARG A 431 37.82 -7.06 -11.17
CA ARG A 431 36.87 -6.56 -12.18
C ARG A 431 35.60 -7.40 -12.18
N LEU A 432 34.48 -6.72 -11.99
CA LEU A 432 33.13 -7.28 -12.00
C LEU A 432 32.48 -7.03 -13.37
N SER A 433 32.19 -8.07 -14.13
CA SER A 433 31.47 -7.99 -15.39
C SER A 433 30.02 -8.41 -15.22
N VAL A 434 29.11 -7.64 -15.81
CA VAL A 434 27.66 -7.88 -15.75
C VAL A 434 27.13 -7.92 -17.19
N GLU A 435 26.50 -9.04 -17.54
CA GLU A 435 25.91 -9.28 -18.85
C GLU A 435 24.40 -9.49 -18.70
N ALA A 436 23.62 -8.70 -19.42
CA ALA A 436 22.17 -8.83 -19.51
C ALA A 436 21.79 -9.94 -20.50
N VAL A 437 21.97 -11.22 -20.12
CA VAL A 437 21.77 -12.37 -21.02
C VAL A 437 20.35 -12.40 -21.60
N ALA A 438 19.34 -12.15 -20.78
CA ALA A 438 17.95 -12.07 -21.21
C ALA A 438 17.16 -11.04 -20.39
N GLY A 439 16.48 -10.13 -21.10
CA GLY A 439 15.84 -8.94 -20.53
C GLY A 439 16.79 -7.74 -20.41
N ASP A 440 16.21 -6.57 -20.24
CA ASP A 440 16.95 -5.31 -20.03
C ASP A 440 17.05 -5.04 -18.52
N TYR A 441 18.16 -4.44 -18.07
CA TYR A 441 18.45 -4.25 -16.65
C TYR A 441 18.91 -2.83 -16.30
N MET A 442 18.56 -2.41 -15.10
CA MET A 442 19.12 -1.24 -14.43
C MET A 442 20.04 -1.72 -13.31
N ILE A 443 21.33 -1.45 -13.44
CA ILE A 443 22.32 -1.79 -12.43
C ILE A 443 22.52 -0.58 -11.52
N LEU A 444 22.14 -0.71 -10.25
CA LEU A 444 22.39 0.31 -9.24
C LEU A 444 23.65 -0.03 -8.46
N LEU A 445 24.58 0.92 -8.41
CA LEU A 445 25.81 0.86 -7.64
C LEU A 445 25.71 1.92 -6.54
N PRO A 446 25.43 1.53 -5.29
CA PRO A 446 25.45 2.46 -4.17
C PRO A 446 26.85 3.05 -3.99
N THR A 447 26.92 4.37 -3.87
CA THR A 447 28.17 5.11 -3.62
C THR A 447 27.98 6.11 -2.48
N THR A 448 29.07 6.68 -1.98
CA THR A 448 29.01 7.74 -0.96
C THR A 448 28.32 9.02 -1.42
N ALA A 449 28.19 9.24 -2.73
CA ALA A 449 27.53 10.41 -3.33
C ALA A 449 26.09 10.13 -3.82
N GLY A 450 25.56 8.92 -3.56
CA GLY A 450 24.26 8.46 -4.06
C GLY A 450 24.38 7.23 -4.95
N ASN A 451 23.31 6.89 -5.67
CA ASN A 451 23.32 5.75 -6.57
C ASN A 451 23.88 6.14 -7.95
N LEU A 452 24.71 5.26 -8.48
CA LEU A 452 25.11 5.28 -9.87
C LEU A 452 24.31 4.20 -10.60
N ALA A 453 23.49 4.61 -11.55
CA ALA A 453 22.62 3.75 -12.33
C ALA A 453 23.24 3.44 -13.70
N VAL A 454 23.19 2.18 -14.12
CA VAL A 454 23.67 1.74 -15.43
C VAL A 454 22.59 0.93 -16.14
N GLY A 455 22.13 1.46 -17.24
CA GLY A 455 21.15 0.84 -18.11
C GLY A 455 21.77 -0.11 -19.12
N LEU A 456 21.49 -1.41 -18.98
CA LEU A 456 21.90 -2.48 -19.89
C LEU A 456 20.70 -2.99 -20.69
N ASN A 457 20.83 -3.09 -22.01
CA ASN A 457 19.86 -3.81 -22.82
C ASN A 457 20.25 -5.30 -22.90
N GLN A 458 19.30 -6.16 -23.27
CA GLN A 458 19.56 -7.56 -23.51
C GLN A 458 20.73 -7.75 -24.51
N GLY A 459 21.70 -8.56 -24.11
CA GLY A 459 22.93 -8.82 -24.85
C GLY A 459 24.08 -7.85 -24.54
N ASP A 460 23.81 -6.74 -23.85
CA ASP A 460 24.87 -5.81 -23.46
C ASP A 460 25.65 -6.34 -22.26
N THR A 461 26.94 -6.05 -22.26
CA THR A 461 27.87 -6.35 -21.18
C THR A 461 28.62 -5.09 -20.75
N ILE A 462 28.76 -4.92 -19.44
CA ILE A 462 29.67 -3.94 -18.84
C ILE A 462 30.68 -4.64 -17.94
N SER A 463 31.78 -3.95 -17.69
CA SER A 463 32.69 -4.28 -16.61
C SER A 463 32.96 -3.08 -15.74
N LEU A 464 33.08 -3.37 -14.45
CA LEU A 464 33.26 -2.44 -13.36
C LEU A 464 34.59 -2.74 -12.69
N SER A 465 35.39 -1.72 -12.44
CA SER A 465 36.63 -1.83 -11.66
C SER A 465 36.83 -0.56 -10.85
N GLY A 466 37.51 -0.66 -9.70
CA GLY A 466 37.69 0.44 -8.77
C GLY A 466 36.90 0.26 -7.47
N ASN A 467 37.04 1.22 -6.56
CA ASN A 467 36.41 1.17 -5.25
C ASN A 467 35.21 2.14 -5.22
N PRO A 468 33.96 1.64 -5.12
CA PRO A 468 32.76 2.49 -5.03
C PRO A 468 32.79 3.48 -3.85
N ASN A 469 33.45 3.07 -2.76
CA ASN A 469 33.66 3.89 -1.55
C ASN A 469 34.92 4.75 -1.65
N GLY A 470 35.87 4.37 -2.52
CA GLY A 470 37.15 5.04 -2.71
C GLY A 470 37.11 6.23 -3.67
N GLY A 471 35.93 6.70 -4.04
CA GLY A 471 35.78 7.92 -4.81
C GLY A 471 35.99 7.76 -6.32
N GLN A 472 36.21 6.54 -6.85
CA GLN A 472 36.45 6.33 -8.27
C GLN A 472 36.00 4.95 -8.74
N ILE A 473 35.13 4.94 -9.77
CA ILE A 473 34.64 3.73 -10.43
C ILE A 473 34.88 3.85 -11.93
N THR A 474 35.47 2.82 -12.52
CA THR A 474 35.76 2.72 -13.95
C THR A 474 34.83 1.71 -14.60
N PHE A 475 34.09 2.19 -15.59
CA PHE A 475 33.16 1.44 -16.43
C PHE A 475 33.81 1.17 -17.77
N GLN A 476 33.67 -0.05 -18.27
CA GLN A 476 34.02 -0.40 -19.63
C GLN A 476 32.86 -1.16 -20.27
N THR A 477 32.41 -0.71 -21.42
CA THR A 477 31.42 -1.44 -22.24
C THR A 477 32.12 -2.48 -23.09
N ALA A 478 31.51 -3.65 -23.28
CA ALA A 478 32.06 -4.64 -24.18
C ALA A 478 31.96 -4.18 -25.65
N SER A 479 32.85 -4.72 -26.50
CA SER A 479 32.80 -4.46 -27.94
C SER A 479 31.59 -5.10 -28.63
N GLY A 480 30.98 -6.11 -28.01
CA GLY A 480 29.78 -6.79 -28.52
C GLY A 480 28.46 -6.05 -28.26
N ASN A 481 28.47 -4.95 -27.50
CA ASN A 481 27.25 -4.18 -27.22
C ASN A 481 26.72 -3.57 -28.53
N LEU A 482 25.42 -3.73 -28.77
CA LEU A 482 24.78 -3.27 -30.01
C LEU A 482 24.36 -1.79 -29.94
N SER A 483 24.26 -1.26 -28.72
CA SER A 483 23.88 0.12 -28.42
C SER A 483 24.80 0.72 -27.36
N PRO A 484 24.91 2.05 -27.27
CA PRO A 484 25.50 2.70 -26.12
C PRO A 484 24.81 2.24 -24.83
N VAL A 485 25.62 1.88 -23.85
CA VAL A 485 25.15 1.67 -22.48
C VAL A 485 24.98 3.04 -21.87
N VAL A 486 23.93 3.20 -21.10
CA VAL A 486 23.63 4.50 -20.52
C VAL A 486 23.93 4.48 -19.03
N LEU A 487 24.54 5.55 -18.57
CA LEU A 487 25.07 5.70 -17.23
C LEU A 487 24.46 6.99 -16.64
N SER A 488 23.91 6.93 -15.43
CA SER A 488 23.22 8.05 -14.78
C SER A 488 23.65 8.19 -13.33
N ALA A 489 23.96 9.41 -12.88
CA ALA A 489 24.33 9.71 -11.51
C ALA A 489 24.02 11.17 -11.16
N GLY A 490 23.31 11.40 -10.05
CA GLY A 490 23.03 12.75 -9.54
C GLY A 490 22.37 13.68 -10.56
N GLY A 491 21.41 13.17 -11.34
CA GLY A 491 20.72 13.93 -12.39
C GLY A 491 21.53 14.19 -13.66
N GLN A 492 22.72 13.59 -13.79
CA GLN A 492 23.53 13.64 -15.00
C GLN A 492 23.58 12.28 -15.68
N GLY A 493 23.45 12.28 -17.02
CA GLY A 493 23.45 11.06 -17.83
C GLY A 493 24.55 11.08 -18.91
N TRP A 494 25.08 9.91 -19.23
CA TRP A 494 26.09 9.70 -20.27
C TRP A 494 25.78 8.47 -21.10
N ASN A 495 25.90 8.59 -22.42
CA ASN A 495 25.91 7.47 -23.34
C ASN A 495 27.35 6.99 -23.54
N VAL A 496 27.65 5.77 -23.08
CA VAL A 496 28.94 5.10 -23.23
C VAL A 496 28.81 4.10 -24.38
N GLY A 497 29.37 4.46 -25.54
CA GLY A 497 29.34 3.61 -26.74
C GLY A 497 30.05 2.27 -26.52
N PRO A 498 29.86 1.28 -27.42
CA PRO A 498 30.56 0.00 -27.34
C PRO A 498 32.08 0.17 -27.31
N ASN A 499 32.78 -0.73 -26.62
CA ASN A 499 34.24 -0.69 -26.43
C ASN A 499 34.78 0.65 -25.91
N SER A 500 33.98 1.36 -25.10
CA SER A 500 34.36 2.65 -24.51
C SER A 500 34.53 2.51 -23.01
N GLN A 501 35.28 3.43 -22.42
CA GLN A 501 35.56 3.47 -20.99
C GLN A 501 35.14 4.84 -20.45
N ALA A 502 34.48 4.83 -19.30
CA ALA A 502 34.14 6.02 -18.54
C ALA A 502 34.60 5.83 -17.09
N THR A 503 35.31 6.80 -16.55
CA THR A 503 35.75 6.80 -15.15
C THR A 503 35.03 7.90 -14.41
N ILE A 504 34.26 7.52 -13.40
CA ILE A 504 33.45 8.41 -12.59
C ILE A 504 34.13 8.58 -11.25
N LYS A 505 34.33 9.82 -10.84
CA LYS A 505 34.76 10.15 -9.49
C LYS A 505 33.54 10.49 -8.64
N THR A 506 33.43 9.84 -7.48
CA THR A 506 32.37 10.05 -6.49
C THR A 506 32.95 10.87 -5.33
N GLY A 507 32.21 11.87 -4.84
CA GLY A 507 32.59 12.62 -3.62
C GLY A 507 33.34 13.94 -3.81
N ILE A 508 33.17 14.66 -4.94
CA ILE A 508 33.73 16.01 -5.12
C ILE A 508 32.65 17.05 -4.81
N GLY A 509 32.50 17.42 -3.53
CA GLY A 509 31.52 18.41 -3.05
C GLY A 509 30.14 17.84 -2.68
N GLU A 510 29.24 18.70 -2.18
CA GLU A 510 27.95 18.30 -1.57
C GLU A 510 27.01 17.50 -2.50
N ASN A 511 27.24 17.49 -3.82
CA ASN A 511 26.41 16.75 -4.80
C ASN A 511 27.19 16.22 -6.03
N GLY A 512 28.52 16.06 -5.97
CA GLY A 512 29.34 15.93 -7.19
C GLY A 512 29.69 14.49 -7.61
N PHE A 513 29.00 13.98 -8.64
CA PHE A 513 29.58 13.01 -9.58
C PHE A 513 30.32 13.77 -10.68
N LEU A 514 31.54 13.34 -11.02
CA LEU A 514 32.28 13.89 -12.16
C LEU A 514 32.84 12.76 -13.02
N VAL A 515 32.56 12.77 -14.32
CA VAL A 515 33.27 11.92 -15.28
C VAL A 515 34.66 12.51 -15.49
N ALA A 516 35.67 11.83 -14.96
CA ALA A 516 37.03 12.35 -14.86
C ALA A 516 37.92 11.95 -16.05
N ASN A 517 37.69 10.76 -16.62
CA ASN A 517 38.44 10.26 -17.77
C ASN A 517 37.54 9.41 -18.65
N THR A 518 37.61 9.61 -19.96
CA THR A 518 36.87 8.83 -20.96
C THR A 518 37.80 8.38 -22.06
N SER A 519 37.60 7.16 -22.57
CA SER A 519 38.20 6.71 -23.83
C SER A 519 37.13 6.09 -24.71
N GLY A 520 37.18 6.36 -26.01
CA GLY A 520 36.12 5.95 -26.94
C GLY A 520 34.97 6.96 -27.01
N SER A 521 33.78 6.50 -27.39
CA SER A 521 32.60 7.35 -27.58
C SER A 521 31.86 7.49 -26.25
N VAL A 522 32.12 8.55 -25.50
CA VAL A 522 31.35 8.91 -24.30
C VAL A 522 30.76 10.28 -24.53
N ASN A 523 29.44 10.33 -24.69
CA ASN A 523 28.73 11.58 -24.97
C ASN A 523 27.83 11.93 -23.77
N PRO A 524 27.91 13.15 -23.23
CA PRO A 524 26.94 13.61 -22.25
C PRO A 524 25.54 13.62 -22.87
N ILE A 525 24.54 13.24 -22.10
CA ILE A 525 23.14 13.34 -22.53
C ILE A 525 22.73 14.80 -22.32
N VAL A 526 22.89 15.61 -23.36
CA VAL A 526 22.48 17.03 -23.37
C VAL A 526 20.99 17.09 -23.65
N SER A 527 20.19 16.62 -22.70
CA SER A 527 18.73 16.61 -22.81
C SER A 527 18.12 16.44 -21.43
N PRO A 528 16.88 16.91 -21.17
CA PRO A 528 16.07 16.40 -20.06
C PRO A 528 15.96 14.86 -20.05
N LEU A 529 16.36 14.18 -21.13
CA LEU A 529 16.50 12.72 -21.22
C LEU A 529 17.64 12.13 -20.36
N ALA A 530 18.52 12.95 -19.75
CA ALA A 530 19.49 12.47 -18.75
C ALA A 530 18.79 11.85 -17.52
N ASN A 531 17.52 12.23 -17.28
CA ASN A 531 16.66 11.76 -16.19
C ASN A 531 15.81 10.52 -16.60
N GLU A 532 16.09 9.88 -17.74
CA GLU A 532 15.39 8.66 -18.16
C GLU A 532 15.93 7.38 -17.54
N ILE A 533 16.93 7.46 -16.66
CA ILE A 533 17.73 6.33 -16.16
C ILE A 533 18.02 6.44 -14.68
#